data_AF-A0A382BYV3-F1
#
_entry.id   AF-A0A382BYV3-F1
#
_cell.length_a   1.000
_cell.length_b   1.000
_cell.length_c   1.000
_cell.angle_alpha   90.00
_cell.angle_beta   90.00
_cell.angle_gamma   90.00
#
_symmetry.space_group_name_H-M   'P 1'
#
loop_
_entity.id
_entity.type
_entity.pdbx_description
1 polymer ?
#
loop_
_entity_poly.entity_id
_entity_poly.type
_entity_poly.pdbx_seq_one_letter_code
_entity_poly.pdbx_strand_id
1 'polypeptide(L)'
;FPSKVQTRWGDDQLDFDGDDKNEILMSFQNNRDSLTHTSYTWNATDAQYDTVYTTVANSKAWTFVLLENGSEVLGTDPITFIAPEDYRLEQNYPNPFNPNTTIQYTVPINRKVSVKIYNVNGQLVNTLINNKLVSAGTHEVMWHGNNKNGLKVSTGMYFYSLEWAGMKKVKRMTLLK
;
A
#
# COMPACT_ATOMS: atom_id res chain seq x y z
N PHE A 1 37.22 -1.27 7.27
CA PHE A 1 35.97 -0.75 7.84
C PHE A 1 35.65 0.56 7.16
N PRO A 2 34.46 0.76 6.59
CA PRO A 2 34.07 2.08 6.07
C PRO A 2 34.12 3.08 7.23
N SER A 3 34.86 4.18 7.06
CA SER A 3 35.12 5.17 8.11
C SER A 3 34.11 6.33 8.15
N LYS A 4 33.17 6.36 7.19
CA LYS A 4 32.17 7.42 7.07
C LYS A 4 30.93 6.89 6.34
N VAL A 5 29.75 7.15 6.89
CA VAL A 5 28.46 7.02 6.20
C VAL A 5 27.90 8.44 6.06
N GLN A 6 27.46 8.82 4.87
CA GLN A 6 26.87 10.14 4.58
C GLN A 6 25.42 9.95 4.15
N THR A 7 24.54 10.79 4.68
CA THR A 7 23.08 10.83 4.37
C THR A 7 22.75 11.89 3.31
N ARG A 8 23.78 12.41 2.62
CA ARG A 8 23.64 13.42 1.58
C ARG A 8 24.20 12.89 0.27
N TRP A 9 23.47 13.13 -0.81
CA TRP A 9 23.92 12.85 -2.16
C TRP A 9 24.18 14.19 -2.88
N GLY A 10 25.43 14.65 -2.86
CA GLY A 10 25.74 16.03 -3.23
C GLY A 10 25.20 17.01 -2.18
N ASP A 11 24.40 18.00 -2.64
CA ASP A 11 23.71 18.96 -1.77
C ASP A 11 22.33 18.49 -1.29
N ASP A 12 21.83 17.39 -1.87
CA ASP A 12 20.50 16.85 -1.57
C ASP A 12 20.52 15.99 -0.30
N GLN A 13 19.50 16.20 0.54
CA GLN A 13 19.23 15.40 1.71
C GLN A 13 18.49 14.11 1.32
N LEU A 14 18.95 12.96 1.82
CA LEU A 14 18.18 11.72 1.72
C LEU A 14 17.12 11.73 2.83
N ASP A 15 15.89 12.01 2.42
CA ASP A 15 14.68 12.06 3.24
C ASP A 15 13.56 11.31 2.49
N PHE A 16 13.31 10.07 2.89
CA PHE A 16 12.40 9.14 2.25
C PHE A 16 10.95 9.29 2.74
N ASP A 17 10.72 9.81 3.95
CA ASP A 17 9.38 9.98 4.53
C ASP A 17 8.87 11.43 4.50
N GLY A 18 9.75 12.40 4.24
CA GLY A 18 9.45 13.81 4.05
C GLY A 18 9.36 14.61 5.34
N ASP A 19 10.03 14.17 6.41
CA ASP A 19 10.02 14.81 7.73
C ASP A 19 11.18 15.80 7.97
N ASP A 20 11.96 16.09 6.92
CA ASP A 20 13.15 16.95 6.91
C ASP A 20 14.33 16.41 7.74
N LYS A 21 14.41 15.10 7.99
CA LYS A 21 15.56 14.47 8.65
C LYS A 21 16.40 13.62 7.70
N ASN A 22 17.64 13.41 8.12
CA ASN A 22 18.63 12.69 7.33
C ASN A 22 18.49 11.20 7.58
N GLU A 23 18.29 10.45 6.51
CA GLU A 23 17.99 9.03 6.60
C GLU A 23 18.97 8.18 5.80
N ILE A 24 19.20 6.96 6.28
CA ILE A 24 19.95 5.92 5.57
C ILE A 24 19.06 4.70 5.42
N LEU A 25 18.92 4.24 4.18
CA LEU A 25 18.35 2.94 3.88
C LEU A 25 19.42 1.86 4.00
N MET A 26 19.31 1.01 5.02
CA MET A 26 20.20 -0.15 5.19
C MET A 26 19.48 -1.44 4.79
N SER A 27 20.15 -2.29 4.01
CA SER A 27 19.68 -3.64 3.72
C SER A 27 20.33 -4.67 4.65
N PHE A 28 19.57 -5.64 5.14
CA PHE A 28 20.08 -6.76 5.95
C PHE A 28 19.76 -8.09 5.28
N GLN A 29 20.52 -9.13 5.61
CA GLN A 29 20.25 -10.47 5.11
C GLN A 29 18.91 -10.98 5.67
N ASN A 30 17.94 -11.17 4.78
CA ASN A 30 16.58 -11.55 5.12
C ASN A 30 16.41 -13.08 5.09
N ASN A 31 16.61 -13.73 6.23
CA ASN A 31 16.13 -15.11 6.42
C ASN A 31 14.83 -15.06 7.22
N ARG A 32 13.73 -15.54 6.60
CA ARG A 32 12.55 -15.96 7.36
C ARG A 32 12.97 -17.15 8.21
N ASP A 33 13.22 -16.87 9.49
CA ASP A 33 13.68 -17.86 10.45
C ASP A 33 12.74 -17.88 11.66
N SER A 34 12.83 -18.96 12.42
CA SER A 34 12.14 -19.15 13.67
C SER A 34 13.12 -19.60 14.74
N LEU A 35 13.10 -18.94 15.90
CA LEU A 35 13.81 -19.44 17.07
C LEU A 35 12.95 -20.50 17.75
N THR A 36 13.45 -21.73 17.80
CA THR A 36 12.83 -22.80 18.59
C THR A 36 13.54 -22.93 19.93
N HIS A 37 12.80 -22.71 21.02
CA HIS A 37 13.23 -22.96 22.38
C HIS A 37 12.62 -24.28 22.88
N THR A 38 13.46 -25.20 23.36
CA THR A 38 13.01 -26.44 24.00
C THR A 38 13.22 -26.31 25.51
N SER A 39 12.14 -26.41 26.27
CA SER A 39 12.19 -26.48 27.74
C SER A 39 12.01 -27.91 28.20
N TYR A 40 12.84 -28.35 29.14
CA TYR A 40 12.74 -29.65 29.78
C TYR A 40 12.37 -29.45 31.25
N THR A 41 11.25 -30.03 31.67
CA THR A 41 10.81 -30.03 33.07
C THR A 41 10.85 -31.46 33.57
N TRP A 42 11.62 -31.73 34.62
CA TRP A 42 11.67 -33.07 35.21
C TRP A 42 10.34 -33.39 35.91
N ASN A 43 9.70 -34.48 35.51
CA ASN A 43 8.52 -35.04 36.16
C ASN A 43 8.94 -36.25 37.00
N ALA A 44 8.92 -36.07 38.33
CA ALA A 44 9.35 -37.10 39.28
C ALA A 44 8.37 -38.26 39.44
N THR A 45 7.11 -38.11 39.02
CA THR A 45 6.08 -39.17 39.10
C THR A 45 6.34 -40.26 38.06
N ASP A 46 6.70 -39.86 36.83
CA ASP A 46 6.95 -40.78 35.72
C ASP A 46 8.45 -40.99 35.44
N ALA A 47 9.31 -40.32 36.22
CA ALA A 47 10.77 -40.32 36.07
C ALA A 47 11.24 -40.00 34.63
N GLN A 48 10.61 -39.00 34.02
CA GLN A 48 10.90 -38.54 32.66
C GLN A 48 10.93 -37.01 32.60
N TYR A 49 11.53 -36.45 31.54
CA TYR A 49 11.45 -35.03 31.24
C TYR A 49 10.23 -34.75 30.36
N ASP A 50 9.34 -33.89 30.85
CA ASP A 50 8.34 -33.25 30.01
C ASP A 50 9.03 -32.22 29.12
N THR A 51 8.86 -32.37 27.81
CA THR A 51 9.53 -31.53 26.81
C THR A 51 8.52 -30.62 26.14
N VAL A 52 8.75 -29.30 26.20
CA VAL A 52 7.91 -28.30 25.54
C VAL A 52 8.71 -27.58 24.47
N TYR A 53 8.17 -27.53 23.25
CA TYR A 53 8.75 -26.79 22.14
C TYR A 53 7.99 -25.48 21.93
N THR A 54 8.69 -24.35 22.10
CA THR A 54 8.15 -23.02 21.79
C THR A 54 8.83 -22.49 20.54
N THR A 55 8.08 -22.26 19.48
CA THR A 55 8.59 -21.64 18.25
C THR A 55 8.16 -20.19 18.22
N VAL A 56 9.12 -19.27 18.18
CA VAL A 56 8.85 -17.84 17.97
C VAL A 56 9.25 -17.52 16.53
N ALA A 57 8.25 -17.34 15.67
CA ALA A 57 8.47 -16.89 14.30
C ALA A 57 8.99 -15.46 14.32
N ASN A 58 10.08 -15.18 13.60
CA ASN A 58 10.44 -13.80 13.31
C ASN A 58 9.45 -13.22 12.30
N SER A 59 8.41 -12.55 12.79
CA SER A 59 7.43 -11.85 11.94
C SER A 59 8.01 -10.63 11.22
N LYS A 60 9.18 -10.17 11.64
CA LYS A 60 9.89 -9.01 11.11
C LYS A 60 11.08 -9.45 10.25
N ALA A 61 10.75 -10.10 9.13
CA ALA A 61 11.65 -10.36 8.02
C ALA A 61 11.93 -9.07 7.22
N TRP A 62 12.48 -8.06 7.89
CA TRP A 62 12.75 -6.74 7.30
C TRP A 62 13.98 -6.82 6.37
N THR A 63 13.77 -6.67 5.06
CA THR A 63 14.86 -6.55 4.08
C THR A 63 15.59 -5.22 4.23
N PHE A 64 14.90 -4.19 4.74
CA PHE A 64 15.45 -2.84 4.89
C PHE A 64 14.98 -2.17 6.19
N VAL A 65 15.81 -1.27 6.75
CA VAL A 65 15.50 -0.38 7.88
C VAL A 65 15.94 1.03 7.50
N LEU A 66 15.08 2.02 7.78
CA LEU A 66 15.47 3.43 7.79
C LEU A 66 16.11 3.72 9.14
N LEU A 67 17.35 4.16 9.11
CA LEU A 67 18.00 4.77 10.27
C LEU A 67 17.88 6.28 10.13
N GLU A 68 17.12 6.87 11.04
CA GLU A 68 16.93 8.30 11.16
C GLU A 68 17.99 8.89 12.10
N ASN A 69 18.67 9.94 11.67
CA ASN A 69 19.64 10.64 12.52
C ASN A 69 18.93 11.61 13.48
N GLY A 70 18.41 11.07 14.59
CA GLY A 70 17.89 11.85 15.72
C GLY A 70 19.00 12.45 16.59
N SER A 71 18.68 13.50 17.36
CA SER A 71 19.65 14.26 18.17
C SER A 71 20.38 13.45 19.24
N GLU A 72 19.82 12.32 19.69
CA GLU A 72 20.39 11.49 20.79
C GLU A 72 20.24 9.97 20.60
N VAL A 73 19.34 9.49 19.72
CA VAL A 73 19.07 8.07 19.50
C VAL A 73 18.82 7.81 18.00
N LEU A 74 19.36 6.71 17.47
CA LEU A 74 18.98 6.20 16.15
C LEU A 74 17.60 5.54 16.23
N GLY A 75 16.61 6.16 15.58
CA GLY A 75 15.28 5.59 15.41
C GLY A 75 15.29 4.52 14.32
N THR A 76 14.38 3.54 14.44
CA THR A 76 14.04 2.67 13.32
C THR A 76 12.62 3.01 12.89
N ASP A 77 12.46 3.57 11.71
CA ASP A 77 11.11 3.75 11.16
C ASP A 77 10.69 2.53 10.33
N PRO A 78 9.47 2.01 10.57
CA PRO A 78 8.95 0.91 9.78
C PRO A 78 8.68 1.39 8.35
N ILE A 79 9.60 1.08 7.44
CA ILE A 79 9.36 1.26 6.00
C ILE A 79 8.27 0.28 5.57
N THR A 80 7.16 0.81 5.09
CA THR A 80 6.17 -0.01 4.39
C THR A 80 6.52 -0.03 2.91
N PHE A 81 7.00 -1.17 2.42
CA PHE A 81 7.14 -1.40 0.99
C PHE A 81 5.75 -1.55 0.38
N ILE A 82 5.33 -0.56 -0.40
CA ILE A 82 4.08 -0.62 -1.15
C ILE A 82 4.35 -1.37 -2.44
N ALA A 83 3.89 -2.62 -2.50
CA ALA A 83 3.96 -3.39 -3.72
C ALA A 83 2.81 -3.00 -4.67
N PRO A 84 2.96 -3.20 -5.99
CA PRO A 84 1.90 -2.91 -6.96
C PRO A 84 0.57 -3.62 -6.65
N GLU A 85 0.61 -4.75 -5.94
CA GLU A 85 -0.53 -5.52 -5.45
C GLU A 85 -1.26 -4.91 -4.25
N ASP A 86 -0.63 -4.02 -3.47
CA ASP A 86 -1.27 -3.37 -2.32
C ASP A 86 -2.15 -2.19 -2.75
N TYR A 87 -1.76 -1.54 -3.85
CA TYR A 87 -2.53 -0.49 -4.52
C TYR A 87 -3.48 -1.12 -5.54
N ARG A 88 -4.76 -1.31 -5.22
CA ARG A 88 -5.70 -2.06 -6.07
C ARG A 88 -6.80 -1.20 -6.66
N LEU A 89 -7.13 -1.48 -7.91
CA LEU A 89 -8.34 -0.99 -8.58
C LEU A 89 -9.11 -2.21 -9.08
N GLU A 90 -10.28 -2.46 -8.52
CA GLU A 90 -11.09 -3.63 -8.86
C GLU A 90 -11.91 -3.43 -10.13
N GLN A 91 -12.34 -4.54 -10.73
CA GLN A 91 -13.30 -4.46 -11.82
C GLN A 91 -14.60 -3.89 -11.27
N ASN A 92 -15.15 -2.87 -11.93
CA ASN A 92 -16.42 -2.28 -11.52
C ASN A 92 -17.53 -3.35 -11.56
N TYR A 93 -18.45 -3.29 -10.60
CA TYR A 93 -19.57 -4.22 -10.52
C TYR A 93 -20.90 -3.47 -10.33
N PRO A 94 -21.94 -3.78 -11.13
CA PRO A 94 -21.92 -4.71 -12.27
C PRO A 94 -21.07 -4.19 -13.45
N ASN A 95 -20.64 -5.09 -14.34
CA ASN A 95 -20.07 -4.76 -15.65
C ASN A 95 -20.40 -5.88 -16.66
N PRO A 96 -21.20 -5.63 -17.72
CA PRO A 96 -21.82 -4.36 -18.09
C PRO A 96 -22.82 -3.84 -17.05
N PHE A 97 -23.14 -2.54 -17.08
CA PHE A 97 -24.02 -1.91 -16.08
C PHE A 97 -25.06 -0.97 -16.69
N ASN A 98 -26.16 -0.71 -15.96
CA ASN A 98 -27.22 0.24 -16.35
C ASN A 98 -27.97 0.81 -15.13
N PRO A 99 -28.01 2.14 -14.90
CA PRO A 99 -27.00 3.13 -15.29
C PRO A 99 -25.90 3.27 -14.22
N ASN A 100 -25.93 2.49 -13.14
CA ASN A 100 -25.03 2.61 -12.02
C ASN A 100 -24.05 1.43 -11.91
N THR A 101 -22.85 1.71 -11.42
CA THR A 101 -21.83 0.71 -11.11
C THR A 101 -20.99 1.18 -9.94
N THR A 102 -20.48 0.23 -9.15
CA THR A 102 -19.60 0.49 -8.03
C THR A 102 -18.15 0.21 -8.44
N ILE A 103 -17.27 1.15 -8.15
CA ILE A 103 -15.82 1.03 -8.33
C ILE A 103 -15.21 0.84 -6.96
N GLN A 104 -14.66 -0.34 -6.71
CA GLN A 104 -13.91 -0.65 -5.49
C GLN A 104 -12.41 -0.46 -5.73
N TYR A 105 -11.72 0.10 -4.73
CA TYR A 105 -10.27 0.29 -4.76
C TYR A 105 -9.67 0.16 -3.36
N THR A 106 -8.38 -0.19 -3.29
CA THR A 106 -7.64 -0.30 -2.03
C THR A 106 -6.39 0.57 -2.10
N VAL A 107 -6.14 1.34 -1.04
CA VAL A 107 -4.93 2.12 -0.87
C VAL A 107 -4.18 1.68 0.39
N PRO A 108 -2.85 1.49 0.35
CA PRO A 108 -2.12 0.92 1.47
C PRO A 108 -1.73 1.93 2.57
N ILE A 109 -1.64 3.22 2.23
CA ILE A 109 -1.37 4.28 3.21
C ILE A 109 -2.29 5.48 3.00
N ASN A 110 -2.43 6.30 4.05
CA ASN A 110 -3.24 7.50 4.04
C ASN A 110 -2.68 8.51 3.02
N ARG A 111 -3.41 8.77 1.94
CA ARG A 111 -2.99 9.79 0.96
C ARG A 111 -4.17 10.30 0.15
N LYS A 112 -3.92 11.36 -0.62
CA LYS A 112 -4.91 11.91 -1.53
C LYS A 112 -5.14 10.96 -2.71
N VAL A 113 -6.42 10.70 -3.00
CA VAL A 113 -6.89 9.88 -4.11
C VAL A 113 -7.70 10.73 -5.08
N SER A 114 -7.58 10.43 -6.38
CA SER A 114 -8.55 10.83 -7.39
C SER A 114 -9.12 9.63 -8.13
N VAL A 115 -10.43 9.62 -8.37
CA VAL A 115 -11.11 8.64 -9.20
C VAL A 115 -11.80 9.38 -10.35
N LYS A 116 -11.41 9.05 -11.57
CA LYS A 116 -11.80 9.78 -12.79
C LYS A 116 -12.34 8.82 -13.84
N ILE A 117 -13.31 9.29 -14.63
CA ILE A 117 -13.96 8.56 -15.72
C ILE A 117 -13.61 9.22 -17.06
N TYR A 118 -13.28 8.41 -18.07
CA TYR A 118 -12.91 8.84 -19.40
C TYR A 118 -13.69 8.08 -20.47
N ASN A 119 -13.88 8.68 -21.63
CA ASN A 119 -14.39 7.99 -22.82
C ASN A 119 -13.25 7.32 -23.61
N VAL A 120 -13.59 6.65 -24.72
CA VAL A 120 -12.61 5.97 -25.59
C VAL A 120 -11.58 6.88 -26.23
N ASN A 121 -11.88 8.17 -26.35
CA ASN A 121 -10.95 9.18 -26.87
C ASN A 121 -10.02 9.75 -25.78
N GLY A 122 -10.07 9.21 -24.55
CA GLY A 122 -9.31 9.71 -23.41
C GLY A 122 -9.82 11.03 -22.83
N GLN A 123 -11.00 11.51 -23.26
CA GLN A 123 -11.57 12.75 -22.74
C GLN A 123 -12.17 12.49 -21.35
N LEU A 124 -11.89 13.40 -20.41
CA LEU A 124 -12.45 13.34 -19.05
C LEU A 124 -13.97 13.56 -19.09
N VAL A 125 -14.72 12.53 -18.69
CA VAL A 125 -16.18 12.53 -18.64
C VAL A 125 -16.67 13.01 -17.28
N ASN A 126 -16.09 12.50 -16.20
CA ASN A 126 -16.46 12.83 -14.84
C ASN A 126 -15.30 12.61 -13.84
N THR A 127 -15.32 13.31 -12.72
CA THR A 127 -14.42 13.08 -11.58
C THR A 127 -15.27 12.70 -10.38
N LEU A 128 -15.18 11.45 -9.92
CA LEU A 128 -15.97 10.93 -8.80
C LEU A 128 -15.35 11.32 -7.46
N ILE A 129 -14.01 11.33 -7.41
CA ILE A 129 -13.23 11.77 -6.25
C ILE A 129 -12.13 12.68 -6.77
N ASN A 130 -12.00 13.87 -6.20
CA ASN A 130 -11.01 14.85 -6.61
C ASN A 130 -10.03 15.14 -5.46
N ASN A 131 -8.81 14.61 -5.57
CA ASN A 131 -7.69 14.89 -4.66
C ASN A 131 -8.06 14.81 -3.16
N LYS A 132 -8.88 13.84 -2.77
CA LYS A 132 -9.43 13.70 -1.42
C LYS A 132 -8.52 12.82 -0.57
N LEU A 133 -8.16 13.28 0.63
CA LEU A 133 -7.46 12.46 1.60
C LEU A 133 -8.35 11.29 2.05
N VAL A 134 -7.86 10.06 1.92
CA VAL A 134 -8.54 8.85 2.36
C VAL A 134 -7.59 8.02 3.24
N SER A 135 -8.16 7.29 4.19
CA SER A 135 -7.39 6.37 5.04
C SER A 135 -6.96 5.14 4.24
N ALA A 136 -5.92 4.45 4.73
CA ALA A 136 -5.56 3.12 4.27
C ALA A 136 -6.76 2.17 4.36
N GLY A 137 -6.86 1.25 3.40
CA GLY A 137 -7.93 0.26 3.32
C GLY A 137 -8.70 0.28 2.00
N THR A 138 -9.80 -0.47 1.98
CA THR A 138 -10.68 -0.64 0.81
C THR A 138 -11.82 0.36 0.87
N HIS A 139 -12.09 1.00 -0.27
CA HIS A 139 -13.09 2.03 -0.45
C HIS A 139 -13.92 1.76 -1.70
N GLU A 140 -15.11 2.33 -1.74
CA GLU A 140 -16.02 2.22 -2.86
C GLU A 140 -16.53 3.59 -3.29
N VAL A 141 -16.74 3.75 -4.59
CA VAL A 141 -17.38 4.93 -5.17
C VAL A 141 -18.31 4.51 -6.29
N MET A 142 -19.53 5.06 -6.28
CA MET A 142 -20.54 4.77 -7.29
C MET A 142 -20.48 5.79 -8.43
N TRP A 143 -20.61 5.31 -9.67
CA TRP A 143 -20.87 6.16 -10.83
C TRP A 143 -22.28 5.90 -11.35
N HIS A 144 -23.06 6.96 -11.59
CA HIS A 144 -24.44 6.87 -12.08
C HIS A 144 -24.57 7.05 -13.60
N GLY A 145 -23.49 6.88 -14.36
CA GLY A 145 -23.51 7.02 -15.82
C GLY A 145 -23.75 8.46 -16.28
N ASN A 146 -23.31 9.45 -15.50
CA ASN A 146 -23.42 10.88 -15.81
C ASN A 146 -22.06 11.54 -16.03
N ASN A 147 -22.02 12.57 -16.87
CA ASN A 147 -20.86 13.43 -17.02
C ASN A 147 -20.77 14.47 -15.88
N LYS A 148 -19.73 15.32 -15.93
CA LYS A 148 -19.48 16.42 -14.98
C LYS A 148 -20.63 17.43 -14.85
N ASN A 149 -21.52 17.54 -15.84
CA ASN A 149 -22.69 18.42 -15.82
C ASN A 149 -23.95 17.71 -15.30
N GLY A 150 -23.85 16.48 -14.80
CA GLY A 150 -24.99 15.68 -14.34
C GLY A 150 -25.80 15.02 -15.46
N LEU A 151 -25.43 15.22 -16.73
CA LEU A 151 -26.15 14.65 -17.88
C LEU A 151 -25.76 13.20 -18.11
N LYS A 152 -26.75 12.36 -18.44
CA LYS A 152 -26.51 10.94 -18.79
C LYS A 152 -25.64 10.83 -20.03
N VAL A 153 -24.62 9.99 -19.97
CA VAL A 153 -23.76 9.71 -21.12
C VAL A 153 -24.36 8.62 -22.01
N SER A 154 -23.81 8.44 -23.21
CA SER A 154 -24.27 7.42 -24.15
C SER A 154 -23.82 6.01 -23.74
N THR A 155 -24.55 4.99 -24.16
CA THR A 155 -24.10 3.59 -24.14
C THR A 155 -22.74 3.46 -24.80
N GLY A 156 -21.88 2.61 -24.26
CA GLY A 156 -20.55 2.37 -24.82
C GLY A 156 -19.49 2.02 -23.78
N MET A 157 -18.25 1.98 -24.27
CA MET A 157 -17.07 1.71 -23.45
C MET A 157 -16.56 2.99 -22.80
N TYR A 158 -16.18 2.87 -21.53
CA TYR A 158 -15.56 3.92 -20.74
C TYR A 158 -14.35 3.34 -20.01
N PHE A 159 -13.47 4.23 -19.57
CA PHE A 159 -12.34 3.91 -18.71
C PHE A 159 -12.50 4.63 -17.38
N TYR A 160 -12.07 4.01 -16.30
CA TYR A 160 -11.94 4.66 -15.02
C TYR A 160 -10.52 4.51 -14.51
N SER A 161 -10.02 5.54 -13.85
CA SER A 161 -8.70 5.54 -13.26
C SER A 161 -8.74 5.84 -11.79
N LEU A 162 -7.83 5.20 -11.07
CA LEU A 162 -7.42 5.54 -9.72
C LEU A 162 -6.05 6.22 -9.81
N GLU A 163 -5.91 7.36 -9.14
CA GLU A 163 -4.64 8.09 -9.01
C GLU A 163 -4.34 8.27 -7.51
N TRP A 164 -3.17 7.83 -7.08
CA TRP A 164 -2.75 7.83 -5.68
C TRP A 164 -1.22 7.80 -5.58
N ALA A 165 -0.61 8.64 -4.74
CA ALA A 165 0.85 8.65 -4.51
C ALA A 165 1.72 8.72 -5.79
N GLY A 166 1.25 9.43 -6.83
CA GLY A 166 1.93 9.47 -8.14
C GLY A 166 1.72 8.23 -9.02
N MET A 167 1.10 7.17 -8.50
CA MET A 167 0.71 5.99 -9.26
C MET A 167 -0.67 6.14 -9.90
N LYS A 168 -0.86 5.49 -11.04
CA LYS A 168 -2.13 5.46 -11.78
C LYS A 168 -2.48 4.04 -12.21
N LYS A 169 -3.69 3.58 -11.87
CA LYS A 169 -4.28 2.34 -12.39
C LYS A 169 -5.52 2.67 -13.20
N VAL A 170 -5.73 1.96 -14.30
CA VAL A 170 -6.86 2.18 -15.22
C VAL A 170 -7.53 0.85 -15.51
N LYS A 171 -8.86 0.85 -15.53
CA LYS A 171 -9.68 -0.28 -15.98
C LYS A 171 -10.79 0.20 -16.92
N ARG A 172 -11.30 -0.71 -17.74
CA ARG A 172 -12.40 -0.46 -18.67
C ARG A 172 -13.73 -0.93 -18.10
N MET A 173 -14.81 -0.30 -18.53
CA MET A 173 -16.19 -0.66 -18.18
C MET A 173 -17.13 -0.41 -19.36
N THR A 174 -18.27 -1.09 -19.35
CA THR A 174 -19.28 -1.00 -20.42
C THR A 174 -20.61 -0.57 -19.85
N LEU A 175 -21.08 0.61 -20.25
CA LEU A 175 -22.42 1.11 -19.94
C LEU A 175 -23.40 0.61 -21.00
N LEU A 176 -24.51 0.01 -20.57
CA LEU A 176 -25.68 -0.32 -21.38
C LEU A 176 -26.84 0.61 -21.00
N LYS A 177 -27.70 0.92 -21.97
CA LYS A 177 -29.01 1.54 -21.75
C LYS A 177 -30.09 0.56 -22.14
#